data_AF-A0A354BIE6-F1
#
_entry.id   AF-A0A354BIE6-F1
#
_cell.length_a   1.000
_cell.length_b   1.000
_cell.length_c   1.000
_cell.angle_alpha   90.00
_cell.angle_beta   90.00
_cell.angle_gamma   90.00
#
_symmetry.space_group_name_H-M   'P 1'
#
loop_
_entity.id
_entity.type
_entity.pdbx_description
1 polymer ?
#
loop_
_entity_poly.entity_id
_entity_poly.type
_entity_poly.pdbx_seq_one_letter_code
_entity_poly.pdbx_strand_id
1 'polypeptide(L)' 'MNSQLSERFEIALNTSAGQITTAVDVPTGFVPVTSIVPLMRRLGEEAQALEVARVGEEGKVPSCQKGCAACCRMLVPLS' A
#
# COMPACT_ATOMS: atom_id res chain seq x y z
N MET A 1 6.10 -17.58 -18.75
CA MET A 1 7.18 -16.93 -17.96
C MET A 1 7.56 -15.63 -18.66
N ASN A 2 7.06 -14.49 -18.20
CA ASN A 2 7.53 -13.20 -18.72
C ASN A 2 8.79 -12.83 -17.93
N SER A 3 9.93 -12.86 -18.60
CA SER A 3 11.16 -12.23 -18.12
C SER A 3 10.88 -10.73 -18.02
N GLN A 4 10.68 -10.22 -16.81
CA GLN A 4 10.62 -8.77 -16.59
C GLN A 4 12.01 -8.20 -16.92
N LEU A 5 12.09 -7.32 -17.92
CA LEU A 5 13.24 -6.44 -18.07
C LEU A 5 13.23 -5.54 -16.82
N SER A 6 14.15 -5.78 -15.91
CA SER A 6 14.42 -4.92 -14.78
C SER A 6 15.76 -4.24 -15.00
N GLU A 7 15.78 -2.92 -14.84
CA GLU A 7 17.01 -2.15 -14.85
C GLU A 7 17.38 -1.78 -13.43
N ARG A 8 18.69 -1.76 -13.17
CA ARG A 8 19.23 -1.44 -11.85
C ARG A 8 19.48 0.05 -11.75
N PHE A 9 18.83 0.71 -10.81
CA PHE A 9 18.99 2.13 -10.53
C PHE A 9 19.65 2.33 -9.17
N GLU A 10 20.66 3.19 -9.10
CA GLU A 10 21.08 3.76 -7.82
C GLU A 10 20.10 4.86 -7.42
N ILE A 11 19.51 4.72 -6.24
CA ILE A 11 18.59 5.70 -5.67
C ILE A 11 19.13 6.21 -4.33
N ALA A 12 18.92 7.50 -4.07
CA ALA A 12 19.22 8.12 -2.80
C ALA A 12 17.90 8.44 -2.07
N LEU A 13 17.69 7.85 -0.89
CA LEU A 13 16.54 8.14 -0.03
C LEU A 13 16.98 9.03 1.13
N ASN A 14 16.27 10.14 1.31
CA ASN A 14 16.45 10.98 2.49
C ASN A 14 15.56 10.45 3.62
N THR A 15 16.18 10.09 4.73
CA THR A 15 15.50 9.68 5.96
C THR A 15 15.76 10.70 7.06
N SER A 16 15.01 10.63 8.17
CA SER A 16 15.27 11.46 9.36
C SER A 16 16.66 11.23 9.98
N ALA A 17 17.31 10.10 9.69
CA ALA A 17 18.64 9.75 10.19
C ALA A 17 19.78 10.09 9.22
N GLY A 18 19.47 10.62 8.03
CA GLY A 18 20.45 10.92 6.98
C GLY A 18 20.10 10.31 5.62
N GLN A 19 21.01 10.46 4.66
CA GLN A 19 20.84 9.98 3.29
C GLN A 19 21.36 8.54 3.15
N ILE A 20 20.58 7.69 2.48
CA ILE A 20 20.92 6.31 2.18
C ILE A 20 20.97 6.16 0.66
N THR A 21 22.08 5.64 0.12
CA THR A 21 22.20 5.27 -1.30
C THR A 21 22.11 3.76 -1.44
N THR A 22 21.25 3.27 -2.32
CA THR A 22 21.09 1.83 -2.55
C THR A 22 20.70 1.54 -4.01
N ALA A 23 20.99 0.33 -4.47
CA ALA A 23 20.61 -0.12 -5.80
C ALA A 23 19.24 -0.84 -5.73
N VAL A 24 18.31 -0.44 -6.60
CA VAL A 24 16.99 -1.07 -6.73
C VAL A 24 16.77 -1.52 -8.16
N ASP A 25 16.28 -2.75 -8.32
CA ASP A 25 15.87 -3.29 -9.61
C ASP A 25 14.43 -2.81 -9.91
N VAL A 26 14.29 -1.97 -10.93
CA VAL A 26 13.01 -1.38 -11.35
C VAL A 26 12.57 -2.03 -12.66
N PRO A 27 11.36 -2.59 -12.74
CA PRO A 27 10.83 -3.12 -13.99
C PRO A 27 10.69 -1.99 -15.03
N THR A 28 11.35 -2.11 -16.17
CA THR A 28 11.25 -1.16 -17.30
C THR A 28 10.31 -1.63 -18.41
N GLY A 29 9.78 -2.86 -18.27
CA GLY A 29 8.68 -3.35 -19.08
C GLY A 29 7.31 -2.82 -18.64
N PHE A 30 6.25 -3.26 -19.33
CA PHE A 30 4.88 -2.95 -18.94
C PHE A 30 4.57 -3.51 -17.54
N VAL A 31 4.24 -2.61 -16.61
CA VAL A 31 3.74 -2.94 -15.27
C VAL A 31 2.24 -2.67 -15.26
N PRO A 32 1.38 -3.71 -15.29
CA PRO A 32 -0.06 -3.49 -15.25
C PRO A 32 -0.44 -2.85 -13.92
N VAL A 33 -1.35 -1.86 -13.92
CA VAL A 33 -1.84 -1.22 -12.68
C VAL A 33 -2.33 -2.26 -11.65
N THR A 34 -2.87 -3.39 -12.11
CA THR A 34 -3.30 -4.50 -11.25
C THR A 34 -2.18 -5.13 -10.43
N SER A 35 -0.90 -5.04 -10.85
CA SER A 35 0.23 -5.53 -10.03
C SER A 35 0.55 -4.62 -8.84
N ILE A 36 0.11 -3.36 -8.86
CA ILE A 36 0.27 -2.40 -7.76
C ILE A 36 -0.80 -2.64 -6.67
N VAL A 37 -1.98 -3.14 -7.07
CA VAL A 37 -3.14 -3.30 -6.19
C VAL A 37 -2.84 -4.10 -4.91
N PRO A 38 -2.13 -5.26 -4.93
CA PRO A 38 -1.84 -6.00 -3.70
C PRO A 38 -1.00 -5.21 -2.69
N LEU A 39 -0.04 -4.41 -3.17
CA LEU A 39 0.79 -3.57 -2.31
C LEU A 39 -0.05 -2.45 -1.67
N MET A 40 -0.84 -1.75 -2.48
CA MET A 40 -1.69 -0.65 -1.99
C MET A 40 -2.75 -1.15 -1.00
N ARG A 41 -3.29 -2.36 -1.21
CA ARG A 41 -4.21 -3.00 -0.27
C ARG A 41 -3.57 -3.24 1.09
N ARG A 42 -2.36 -3.81 1.13
CA ARG A 42 -1.64 -4.03 2.41
C ARG A 42 -1.36 -2.72 3.14
N LEU A 43 -0.86 -1.72 2.42
CA LEU A 43 -0.61 -0.39 2.99
C LEU A 43 -1.89 0.24 3.56
N GLY A 44 -3.01 0.11 2.86
CA GLY A 44 -4.31 0.57 3.33
C GLY A 44 -4.78 -0.15 4.59
N GLU A 45 -4.59 -1.47 4.67
CA GLU A 45 -4.93 -2.28 5.86
C GLU A 45 -4.06 -1.91 7.07
N GLU A 46 -2.76 -1.70 6.89
CA GLU A 46 -1.84 -1.25 7.95
C GLU A 46 -2.21 0.15 8.45
N ALA A 47 -2.43 1.10 7.55
CA ALA A 47 -2.86 2.45 7.90
C ALA A 47 -4.21 2.47 8.64
N GLN A 48 -5.17 1.65 8.19
CA GLN A 48 -6.45 1.50 8.86
C GLN A 48 -6.29 0.96 10.29
N ALA A 49 -5.44 -0.06 10.48
CA ALA A 49 -5.21 -0.64 11.81
C ALA A 49 -4.63 0.38 12.78
N LEU A 50 -3.67 1.19 12.34
CA LEU A 50 -3.10 2.29 13.12
C LEU A 50 -4.16 3.31 13.53
N GLU A 51 -5.04 3.69 12.60
CA GLU A 51 -6.08 4.68 12.88
C GLU A 51 -7.15 4.14 13.84
N VAL A 52 -7.53 2.86 13.73
CA VAL A 52 -8.45 2.21 14.68
C VAL A 52 -7.88 2.22 16.10
N ALA A 53 -6.58 1.91 16.25
CA ALA A 53 -5.91 1.98 17.55
C ALA A 53 -5.91 3.40 18.11
N ARG A 54 -5.49 4.39 17.31
CA ARG A 54 -5.44 5.81 17.67
C ARG A 54 -6.80 6.36 18.11
N VAL A 55 -7.87 6.04 17.39
CA VAL A 55 -9.25 6.46 17.72
C VAL A 55 -9.73 5.80 19.02
N GLY A 56 -9.34 4.54 19.25
CA GLY A 56 -9.63 3.83 20.50
C GLY A 56 -8.93 4.45 21.72
N GLU A 57 -7.69 4.90 21.56
CA GLU A 57 -6.96 5.64 22.60
C GLU A 57 -7.63 6.98 22.96
N GLU A 58 -8.31 7.61 22.00
CA GLU A 58 -9.14 8.80 22.23
C GLU A 58 -10.52 8.50 22.85
N GLY A 59 -10.82 7.24 23.15
CA GLY A 59 -12.12 6.81 23.70
C GLY A 59 -13.28 6.87 22.69
N LYS A 60 -12.97 6.99 21.40
CA LYS A 60 -13.96 7.05 20.32
C LYS A 60 -14.14 5.67 19.68
N VAL A 61 -15.30 5.47 19.06
CA VAL A 61 -15.61 4.24 18.31
C VAL A 61 -15.62 4.56 16.82
N PRO A 62 -14.83 3.83 16.00
CA PRO A 62 -14.89 3.98 14.55
C PRO A 62 -16.31 3.73 14.03
N SER A 63 -16.83 4.65 13.24
CA SER A 63 -18.15 4.50 12.59
C SER A 63 -18.12 3.49 11.42
N CYS A 64 -16.93 3.25 10.85
CA CYS A 64 -16.71 2.31 9.77
C CYS A 64 -16.29 0.93 10.31
N GLN A 65 -17.05 -0.10 9.94
CA GLN A 65 -16.74 -1.50 10.23
C GLN A 65 -16.92 -2.34 8.95
N LYS A 66 -16.23 -3.49 8.86
CA LYS A 66 -16.45 -4.43 7.75
C LYS A 66 -17.95 -4.77 7.69
N GLY A 67 -18.57 -4.53 6.53
CA GLY A 67 -20.01 -4.75 6.36
C GLY A 67 -20.93 -3.61 6.83
N CYS A 68 -20.41 -2.45 7.24
CA CYS A 68 -21.22 -1.28 7.63
C CYS A 68 -22.04 -0.66 6.49
N ALA A 69 -21.82 -1.10 5.25
CA ALA A 69 -22.50 -0.64 4.03
C ALA A 69 -22.34 0.85 3.67
N ALA A 70 -21.54 1.63 4.40
CA ALA A 70 -21.26 3.04 4.09
C ALA A 70 -20.39 3.20 2.83
N CYS A 71 -19.32 2.42 2.70
CA CYS A 71 -18.45 2.40 1.52
C CYS A 71 -18.63 1.13 0.65
N CYS A 72 -19.00 0.00 1.26
CA CYS A 72 -19.15 -1.30 0.59
C CYS A 72 -20.55 -1.55 -0.01
N ARG A 73 -21.28 -0.51 -0.45
CA ARG A 73 -22.66 -0.64 -0.95
C ARG A 73 -22.77 -1.54 -2.20
N MET A 74 -21.67 -1.72 -2.94
CA MET A 74 -21.56 -2.67 -4.04
C MET A 74 -20.36 -3.61 -3.79
N LEU A 75 -20.60 -4.92 -3.88
CA LEU A 75 -19.53 -5.92 -3.93
C LEU A 75 -18.69 -5.62 -5.18
N VAL A 76 -17.42 -5.22 -5.00
CA VAL A 76 -16.47 -5.10 -6.11
C VAL A 76 -15.82 -6.47 -6.29
N PRO A 77 -16.13 -7.22 -7.35
CA PRO A 77 -15.48 -8.49 -7.60
C PRO A 77 -14.00 -8.25 -7.90
N LEU A 78 -13.13 -8.97 -7.20
CA LEU A 78 -11.71 -9.04 -7.52
C LEU A 78 -11.52 -10.28 -8.41
N SER A 79 -11.21 -10.05 -9.68
CA SER A 79 -10.81 -11.07 -10.66
C SER A 79 -9.40 -11.57 -10.42
#